data_AF-A0A509KY40-F1
#
_entry.id   AF-A0A509KY40-F1
#
_cell.length_a   1.000
_cell.length_b   1.000
_cell.length_c   1.000
_cell.angle_alpha   90.00
_cell.angle_beta   90.00
_cell.angle_gamma   90.00
#
_symmetry.space_group_name_H-M   'P 1'
#
loop_
_entity.id
_entity.type
_entity.pdbx_description
1 polymer ?
#
loop_
_entity_poly.entity_id
_entity_poly.type
_entity_poly.pdbx_seq_one_letter_code
_entity_poly.pdbx_strand_id
1 'polypeptide(L)'
;ITLIFGSRLPFGAPNAPKYEHVYRTPPYRRVDIGFSKQLIGGYSSFGPKNPLKYIKSSWISLEILNLYQIANTISYIWVKDKNGREYAVPNYLTPRLINLRLAVNF
;
A
#
# COMPACT_ATOMS: atom_id res chain seq x y z
N ILE A 1 -5.72 -11.44 -1.50
CA ILE A 1 -6.16 -10.20 -2.17
C ILE A 1 -6.76 -9.30 -1.11
N THR A 2 -6.44 -8.01 -1.14
CA THR A 2 -6.96 -7.03 -0.18
C THR A 2 -7.65 -5.91 -0.96
N LEU A 3 -8.88 -5.56 -0.54
CA LEU A 3 -9.67 -4.46 -1.06
C LEU A 3 -10.01 -3.51 0.09
N ILE A 4 -9.71 -2.23 -0.09
CA ILE A 4 -10.03 -1.18 0.87
C ILE A 4 -10.83 -0.09 0.14
N PHE A 5 -11.97 0.27 0.73
CA PHE A 5 -12.85 1.32 0.24
C PHE A 5 -13.16 2.31 1.37
N GLY A 6 -13.09 3.60 1.05
CA GLY A 6 -13.48 4.70 1.94
C GLY A 6 -14.36 5.69 1.19
N SER A 7 -15.47 6.09 1.82
CA SER A 7 -16.37 7.10 1.26
C SER A 7 -15.76 8.51 1.36
N ARG A 8 -16.40 9.45 0.69
CA ARG A 8 -16.02 10.87 0.71
C ARG A 8 -16.39 11.47 2.06
N LEU A 9 -15.45 12.15 2.70
CA LEU A 9 -15.67 12.83 3.96
C LEU A 9 -15.64 14.35 3.77
N PRO A 10 -16.49 15.11 4.49
CA PRO A 10 -16.35 16.56 4.54
C PRO A 10 -15.06 16.95 5.26
N PHE A 11 -14.40 18.00 4.79
CA PHE A 11 -13.20 18.55 5.43
C PHE A 11 -13.14 20.08 5.24
N GLY A 12 -12.35 20.73 6.09
CA GLY A 12 -12.17 22.18 6.10
C GLY A 12 -10.86 22.58 6.76
N ALA A 13 -10.64 23.89 6.87
CA ALA A 13 -9.44 24.47 7.44
C ALA A 13 -9.21 23.97 8.89
N PRO A 14 -7.95 23.87 9.35
CA PRO A 14 -7.64 23.48 10.72
C PRO A 14 -8.28 24.48 11.68
N ASN A 15 -8.90 23.99 12.76
CA ASN A 15 -9.59 24.80 13.76
C ASN A 15 -10.87 25.52 13.29
N ALA A 16 -11.30 25.33 12.03
CA ALA A 16 -12.60 25.85 11.58
C ALA A 16 -13.76 24.99 12.13
N PRO A 17 -14.88 25.61 12.53
CA PRO A 17 -16.09 24.90 12.91
C PRO A 17 -16.55 23.90 11.85
N LYS A 18 -17.08 22.73 12.27
CA LYS A 18 -17.47 21.66 11.34
C LYS A 18 -18.50 22.08 10.30
N TYR A 19 -19.34 23.08 10.59
CA TYR A 19 -20.33 23.59 9.63
C TYR A 19 -19.68 24.39 8.47
N GLU A 20 -18.42 24.80 8.62
CA GLU A 20 -17.63 25.50 7.59
C GLU A 20 -16.83 24.53 6.70
N HIS A 21 -16.94 23.22 6.96
CA HIS A 21 -16.25 22.17 6.19
C HIS A 21 -16.99 21.92 4.87
N VAL A 22 -16.80 22.84 3.92
CA VAL A 22 -17.46 22.83 2.61
C VAL A 22 -16.79 21.89 1.61
N TYR A 23 -15.54 21.48 1.85
CA TYR A 23 -14.80 20.61 0.93
C TYR A 23 -15.11 19.14 1.17
N ARG A 24 -14.97 18.29 0.14
CA ARG A 24 -15.16 16.84 0.25
C ARG A 24 -13.98 16.08 -0.34
N THR A 25 -13.46 15.14 0.42
CA THR A 25 -12.38 14.27 -0.04
C THR A 25 -12.85 13.41 -1.22
N PRO A 26 -11.94 13.03 -2.14
CA PRO A 26 -12.23 11.99 -3.12
C PRO A 26 -12.41 10.63 -2.41
N PRO A 27 -13.17 9.69 -2.99
CA PRO A 27 -13.34 8.37 -2.41
C PRO A 27 -12.01 7.59 -2.44
N TYR A 28 -11.67 6.94 -1.33
CA TYR A 28 -10.48 6.12 -1.19
C TYR A 28 -10.75 4.72 -1.74
N ARG A 29 -9.90 4.23 -2.65
CA ARG A 29 -10.00 2.89 -3.24
C ARG A 29 -8.61 2.31 -3.47
N ARG A 30 -8.31 1.21 -2.81
CA ARG A 30 -7.04 0.50 -2.95
C ARG A 30 -7.27 -0.99 -3.10
N VAL A 31 -6.61 -1.57 -4.10
CA VAL A 31 -6.58 -3.02 -4.33
C VAL A 31 -5.13 -3.47 -4.33
N ASP A 32 -4.83 -4.42 -3.46
CA ASP A 32 -3.52 -5.04 -3.35
C ASP A 32 -3.66 -6.54 -3.63
N ILE A 33 -2.72 -7.10 -4.38
CA ILE A 33 -2.68 -8.52 -4.71
C ILE A 33 -1.31 -9.10 -4.36
N GLY A 34 -1.31 -10.32 -3.83
CA GLY A 34 -0.10 -11.04 -3.45
C GLY A 34 -0.18 -12.48 -3.88
N PHE A 35 0.93 -12.97 -4.42
CA PHE A 35 1.16 -14.36 -4.82
C PHE A 35 2.31 -14.91 -3.99
N SER A 36 2.21 -16.16 -3.57
CA SER A 36 3.32 -16.87 -2.95
C SER A 36 3.39 -18.28 -3.48
N LYS A 37 4.61 -18.80 -3.62
CA LYS A 37 4.86 -20.16 -4.09
C LYS A 37 5.98 -20.79 -3.28
N GLN A 38 5.73 -21.99 -2.79
CA GLN A 38 6.76 -22.83 -2.21
C GLN A 38 7.63 -23.40 -3.33
N LEU A 39 8.91 -23.08 -3.30
CA LEU A 39 9.91 -23.61 -4.24
C LEU A 39 10.53 -24.90 -3.72
N ILE A 40 10.80 -24.94 -2.41
CA ILE A 40 11.43 -26.07 -1.72
C ILE A 40 10.64 -26.35 -0.45
N GLY A 41 10.32 -27.63 -0.18
CA GLY A 41 9.52 -28.03 0.98
C GLY A 41 9.36 -29.53 1.14
N GLY A 42 8.31 -29.96 1.84
CA GLY A 42 8.12 -31.36 2.26
C GLY A 42 8.02 -32.40 1.13
N TYR A 43 7.72 -31.99 -0.09
CA TYR A 43 7.69 -32.87 -1.28
C TYR A 43 8.94 -32.76 -2.15
N SER A 44 9.88 -31.88 -1.80
CA SER A 44 11.12 -31.67 -2.55
C SER A 44 12.19 -32.63 -2.05
N SER A 45 12.53 -33.63 -2.86
CA SER A 45 13.65 -34.54 -2.56
C SER A 45 14.84 -34.19 -3.43
N PHE A 46 15.98 -33.93 -2.79
CA PHE A 46 17.23 -33.63 -3.47
C PHE A 46 18.21 -34.79 -3.30
N GLY A 47 18.86 -35.17 -4.41
CA GLY A 47 19.91 -36.19 -4.38
C GLY A 47 21.10 -35.80 -3.49
N PRO A 48 21.91 -36.76 -3.04
CA PRO A 48 22.96 -36.55 -2.04
C PRO A 48 24.06 -35.54 -2.44
N LYS A 49 24.26 -35.32 -3.74
CA LYS A 49 25.22 -34.34 -4.30
C LYS A 49 24.63 -32.95 -4.55
N ASN A 50 23.34 -32.74 -4.31
CA ASN A 50 22.70 -31.45 -4.58
C ASN A 50 22.91 -30.48 -3.39
N PRO A 51 23.46 -29.27 -3.61
CA PRO A 51 23.68 -28.29 -2.54
C PRO A 51 22.38 -27.78 -1.90
N LEU A 52 21.24 -27.89 -2.57
CA LEU A 52 19.93 -27.47 -2.05
C LEU A 52 19.38 -28.41 -0.96
N LYS A 53 20.03 -29.54 -0.69
CA LYS A 53 19.62 -30.49 0.37
C LYS A 53 19.65 -29.91 1.78
N TYR A 54 20.42 -28.83 2.00
CA TYR A 54 20.50 -28.14 3.28
C TYR A 54 19.38 -27.11 3.49
N ILE A 55 18.54 -26.89 2.47
CA ILE A 55 17.41 -25.96 2.55
C ILE A 55 16.16 -26.74 2.93
N LYS A 56 15.65 -26.53 4.14
CA LYS A 56 14.40 -27.13 4.62
C LYS A 56 13.19 -26.57 3.89
N SER A 57 13.16 -25.27 3.64
CA SER A 57 12.09 -24.66 2.86
C SER A 57 12.52 -23.37 2.16
N SER A 58 11.93 -23.12 1.00
CA SER A 58 12.12 -21.88 0.26
C SER A 58 10.80 -21.40 -0.31
N TRP A 59 10.50 -20.11 -0.13
CA TRP A 59 9.29 -19.46 -0.62
C TRP A 59 9.66 -18.24 -1.43
N ILE A 60 9.00 -18.08 -2.58
CA ILE A 60 9.02 -16.85 -3.36
C ILE A 60 7.65 -16.19 -3.29
N SER A 61 7.62 -14.89 -3.01
CA SER A 61 6.39 -14.11 -2.92
C SER A 61 6.50 -12.85 -3.75
N LEU A 62 5.44 -12.52 -4.47
CA LEU A 62 5.29 -11.30 -5.27
C LEU A 62 4.04 -10.57 -4.79
N GLU A 63 4.20 -9.34 -4.34
CA GLU A 63 3.09 -8.46 -3.93
C GLU A 63 3.05 -7.24 -4.85
N ILE A 64 1.87 -6.92 -5.35
CA ILE A 64 1.59 -5.72 -6.14
C ILE A 64 0.62 -4.88 -5.32
N LEU A 65 1.15 -3.79 -4.78
CA LEU A 65 0.40 -2.80 -4.02
C LEU A 65 -0.12 -1.71 -4.95
N ASN A 66 -1.34 -1.24 -4.70
CA ASN A 66 -2.04 -0.25 -5.53
C ASN A 66 -2.12 -0.70 -7.00
N LEU A 67 -2.80 -1.83 -7.22
CA LEU A 67 -2.94 -2.49 -8.52
C LEU A 67 -3.44 -1.53 -9.61
N TYR A 68 -4.44 -0.70 -9.31
CA TYR A 68 -5.02 0.25 -10.26
C TYR A 68 -4.27 1.58 -10.37
N GLN A 69 -3.17 1.77 -9.63
CA GLN A 69 -2.38 3.00 -9.63
C GLN A 69 -3.23 4.26 -9.34
N ILE A 70 -4.16 4.13 -8.40
CA ILE A 70 -5.05 5.22 -8.00
C ILE A 70 -4.30 6.15 -7.05
N ALA A 71 -4.30 7.45 -7.37
CA ALA A 71 -3.78 8.50 -6.48
C ALA A 71 -4.78 8.76 -5.34
N ASN A 72 -4.64 8.00 -4.26
CA ASN A 72 -5.50 8.12 -3.09
C ASN A 72 -5.01 9.26 -2.18
N THR A 73 -5.84 10.27 -1.92
CA THR A 73 -5.52 11.36 -0.99
C THR A 73 -5.79 10.91 0.46
N ILE A 74 -4.79 10.96 1.33
CA ILE A 74 -4.91 10.57 2.75
C ILE A 74 -5.28 11.78 3.61
N SER A 75 -4.66 12.91 3.31
CA SER A 75 -4.77 14.13 4.09
C SER A 75 -4.54 15.35 3.21
N TYR A 76 -4.80 16.52 3.78
CA TYR A 76 -4.50 17.80 3.18
C TYR A 76 -3.55 18.57 4.11
N ILE A 77 -2.49 19.11 3.55
CA ILE A 77 -1.58 20.02 4.22
C ILE A 77 -2.13 21.43 4.00
N TRP A 78 -2.35 22.15 5.09
CA TRP A 78 -2.86 23.52 5.03
C TRP A 78 -1.69 24.49 5.02
N VAL A 79 -1.54 25.20 3.91
CA VAL A 79 -0.48 26.20 3.71
C VAL A 79 -1.10 27.59 3.69
N LYS A 80 -0.57 28.48 4.51
CA LYS A 80 -1.02 29.87 4.62
C LYS A 80 -0.10 30.79 3.83
N ASP A 81 -0.67 31.65 2.99
CA ASP A 81 0.10 32.69 2.30
C ASP A 81 0.33 33.93 3.19
N LYS A 82 1.07 34.91 2.67
CA LYS A 82 1.32 36.19 3.37
C LYS A 82 0.06 37.03 3.59
N ASN A 83 -0.99 36.81 2.79
CA ASN A 83 -2.27 37.51 2.88
C ASN A 83 -3.24 36.81 3.85
N GLY A 84 -2.82 35.72 4.48
CA GLY A 84 -3.61 34.96 5.42
C GLY A 84 -4.59 33.96 4.80
N ARG A 85 -4.53 33.74 3.48
CA ARG A 85 -5.34 32.76 2.78
C ARG A 85 -4.75 31.37 2.92
N GLU A 86 -5.61 30.40 3.24
CA GLU A 86 -5.21 29.02 3.44
C GLU A 86 -5.53 28.15 2.22
N TYR A 87 -4.59 27.29 1.86
CA TYR A 87 -4.67 26.39 0.72
C TYR A 87 -4.54 24.95 1.19
N ALA A 88 -5.51 24.11 0.81
CA ALA A 88 -5.50 22.67 1.08
C ALA A 88 -4.71 21.95 -0.01
N VAL A 89 -3.45 21.60 0.27
CA VAL A 89 -2.59 20.85 -0.64
C VAL A 89 -2.76 19.35 -0.38
N PRO A 90 -3.20 18.55 -1.37
CA PRO A 90 -3.44 17.12 -1.16
C PRO A 90 -2.13 16.35 -0.92
N ASN A 91 -2.18 15.43 0.04
CA ASN A 91 -1.12 14.46 0.30
C ASN A 91 -1.56 13.07 -0.16
N TYR A 92 -0.89 12.55 -1.19
CA TYR A 92 -1.24 11.28 -1.82
C TYR A 92 -0.49 10.09 -1.20
N LEU A 93 -1.12 8.93 -1.20
CA LEU A 93 -0.45 7.66 -0.92
C LEU A 93 0.64 7.35 -1.96
N THR A 94 1.54 6.45 -1.55
CA THR A 94 2.49 5.83 -2.46
C THR A 94 1.81 5.30 -3.72
N PRO A 95 2.40 5.55 -4.91
CA PRO A 95 2.00 4.94 -6.17
C PRO A 95 2.08 3.40 -6.16
N ARG A 96 1.88 2.78 -7.34
CA ARG A 96 2.04 1.33 -7.49
C ARG A 96 3.43 0.90 -7.02
N LEU A 97 3.47 -0.10 -6.15
CA LEU A 97 4.71 -0.69 -5.65
C LEU A 97 4.69 -2.20 -5.91
N ILE A 98 5.82 -2.74 -6.33
CA ILE A 98 6.01 -4.17 -6.55
C ILE A 98 7.04 -4.64 -5.54
N ASN A 99 6.68 -5.64 -4.75
CA ASN A 99 7.54 -6.24 -3.74
C ASN A 99 7.82 -7.69 -4.11
N LEU A 100 9.11 -8.04 -4.21
CA LEU A 100 9.56 -9.40 -4.46
C LEU A 100 10.33 -9.89 -3.23
N ARG A 101 9.89 -11.01 -2.64
CA ARG A 101 10.49 -11.59 -1.44
C ARG A 101 10.89 -13.04 -1.70
N LEU A 102 12.12 -13.37 -1.31
CA LEU A 102 12.61 -14.75 -1.19
C LEU A 102 12.86 -15.05 0.28
N ALA A 103 12.24 -16.10 0.81
CA ALA A 103 12.45 -16.57 2.17
C ALA A 103 13.02 -17.98 2.13
N VAL A 104 14.18 -18.19 2.74
CA VAL A 104 14.89 -19.47 2.78
C VAL A 104 15.08 -19.88 4.24
N ASN A 105 14.79 -21.14 4.54
CA ASN A 105 14.97 -21.77 5.84
C ASN A 105 15.92 -22.96 5.69
N PHE A 106 16.88 -23.08 6.62
CA PHE A 106 17.96 -24.07 6.60
C PHE A 106 17.83 -25.08 7.75
#